data_AF-A0A932UU23-F1
#
_entry.id   AF-A0A932UU23-F1
#
_cell.length_a   1.000
_cell.length_b   1.000
_cell.length_c   1.000
_cell.angle_alpha   90.00
_cell.angle_beta   90.00
_cell.angle_gamma   90.00
#
_symmetry.space_group_name_H-M   'P 1'
#
loop_
_entity.id
_entity.type
_entity.pdbx_description
1 polymer ?
#
loop_
_entity_poly.entity_id
_entity_poly.type
_entity_poly.pdbx_seq_one_letter_code
_entity_poly.pdbx_strand_id
1 'polypeptide(L)'
;MSELMLTENQRRHLTTYVHLLQEELVQLRHLLELRQHVPLGDRLHDAMANVDGALRRLEETFGLPTRMPMDARRRVGAVANIWAARVPELRAARLRGYGPVHPQLATLLDPLVEDLTRRLFALADAATPPATEEDAC
;
A
#
# COMPACT_ATOMS: atom_id res chain seq x y z
N MET A 1 -6.34 24.29 -19.52
CA MET A 1 -4.94 23.90 -19.28
C MET A 1 -4.74 23.94 -17.78
N SER A 2 -4.90 22.81 -17.10
CA SER A 2 -4.91 22.74 -15.63
C SER A 2 -3.47 22.69 -15.12
N GLU A 3 -2.95 23.84 -14.71
CA GLU A 3 -1.77 23.94 -13.86
C GLU A 3 -2.08 23.27 -12.50
N LEU A 4 -1.89 21.95 -12.49
CA LEU A 4 -1.31 21.13 -11.43
C LEU A 4 -1.83 21.39 -9.99
N MET A 5 -2.97 20.78 -9.66
CA MET A 5 -3.47 20.69 -8.27
C MET A 5 -2.57 19.90 -7.31
N LEU A 6 -1.49 19.26 -7.80
CA LEU A 6 -0.58 18.47 -6.97
C LEU A 6 0.79 19.13 -6.90
N THR A 7 1.32 19.27 -5.68
CA THR A 7 2.74 19.57 -5.46
C THR A 7 3.60 18.41 -5.96
N GLU A 8 4.89 18.66 -6.21
CA GLU A 8 5.81 17.59 -6.65
C GLU A 8 5.89 16.45 -5.62
N ASN A 9 5.87 16.77 -4.33
CA ASN A 9 5.80 15.77 -3.26
C ASN A 9 4.51 14.95 -3.31
N GLN A 10 3.36 15.58 -3.58
CA GLN A 10 2.09 14.89 -3.73
C GLN A 10 2.06 14.01 -4.98
N ARG A 11 2.59 14.49 -6.11
CA ARG A 11 2.73 13.70 -7.35
C ARG A 11 3.63 12.50 -7.12
N ARG A 12 4.77 12.69 -6.48
CA ARG A 12 5.73 11.65 -6.12
C ARG A 12 5.08 10.62 -5.20
N HIS A 13 4.38 11.06 -4.16
CA HIS A 13 3.63 10.19 -3.26
C HIS A 13 2.58 9.37 -4.03
N LEU A 14 1.70 10.03 -4.78
CA LEU A 14 0.64 9.35 -5.53
C LEU A 14 1.19 8.33 -6.53
N THR A 15 2.25 8.69 -7.27
CA THR A 15 2.95 7.78 -8.20
C THR A 15 3.43 6.52 -7.49
N THR A 16 3.99 6.64 -6.29
CA THR A 16 4.47 5.49 -5.50
C THR A 16 3.37 4.50 -5.16
N TYR A 17 2.26 4.97 -4.62
CA TYR A 17 1.19 4.06 -4.18
C TYR A 17 0.42 3.48 -5.37
N VAL A 18 0.29 4.23 -6.46
CA VAL A 18 -0.32 3.73 -7.70
C VAL A 18 0.54 2.62 -8.30
N HIS A 19 1.85 2.83 -8.45
CA HIS A 19 2.75 1.80 -8.99
C HIS A 19 2.84 0.59 -8.07
N LEU A 20 2.92 0.79 -6.76
CA LEU A 20 2.92 -0.32 -5.81
C LEU A 20 1.65 -1.16 -5.92
N LEU A 21 0.47 -0.53 -6.00
CA LEU A 21 -0.78 -1.27 -6.17
C LEU A 21 -0.85 -2.01 -7.52
N GLN A 22 -0.34 -1.42 -8.60
CA GLN A 22 -0.22 -2.12 -9.89
C GLN A 22 0.69 -3.35 -9.80
N GLU A 23 1.85 -3.24 -9.12
CA GLU A 23 2.77 -4.36 -8.90
C GLU A 23 2.09 -5.47 -8.10
N GLU A 24 1.39 -5.13 -7.00
CA GLU A 24 0.66 -6.10 -6.18
C GLU A 24 -0.45 -6.79 -6.98
N LEU A 25 -1.19 -6.09 -7.84
CA LEU A 25 -2.20 -6.70 -8.71
C LEU A 25 -1.60 -7.68 -9.72
N VAL A 26 -0.42 -7.37 -10.27
CA VAL A 26 0.32 -8.29 -11.14
C VAL A 26 0.76 -9.53 -10.37
N GLN A 27 1.31 -9.38 -9.17
CA GLN A 27 1.72 -10.50 -8.33
C GLN A 27 0.53 -11.38 -7.92
N LEU A 28 -0.58 -10.77 -7.53
CA LEU A 28 -1.81 -11.49 -7.21
C LEU A 28 -2.30 -12.28 -8.43
N ARG A 29 -2.38 -11.68 -9.63
CA ARG A 29 -2.76 -12.42 -10.85
C ARG A 29 -1.86 -13.63 -11.08
N HIS A 30 -0.55 -13.43 -10.97
CA HIS A 30 0.41 -14.52 -11.15
C HIS A 30 0.22 -15.65 -10.13
N LEU A 31 -0.02 -15.32 -8.85
CA LEU A 31 -0.32 -16.32 -7.82
C LEU A 31 -1.61 -17.09 -8.12
N LEU A 32 -2.64 -16.41 -8.64
CA LEU A 32 -3.90 -17.05 -9.04
C LEU A 32 -3.70 -17.98 -10.24
N GLU A 33 -2.92 -17.56 -11.23
CA GLU A 33 -2.53 -18.37 -12.39
C GLU A 33 -1.71 -19.60 -12.01
N LEU A 34 -0.88 -19.54 -10.97
CA LEU A 34 -0.13 -20.71 -10.49
C LEU A 34 -1.00 -21.72 -9.71
N ARG A 35 -2.11 -21.26 -9.12
CA ARG A 35 -2.99 -22.10 -8.28
C ARG A 35 -4.16 -22.74 -9.06
N GLN A 36 -3.96 -23.00 -10.36
CA GLN A 36 -4.87 -23.53 -11.39
C GLN A 36 -5.79 -24.73 -11.03
N HIS A 37 -5.78 -25.24 -9.80
CA HIS A 37 -6.70 -26.27 -9.31
C HIS A 37 -7.99 -25.73 -8.69
N VAL A 38 -8.17 -24.41 -8.59
CA VAL A 38 -9.44 -23.79 -8.18
C VAL A 38 -9.79 -22.69 -9.19
N PRO A 39 -10.87 -22.82 -9.98
CA PRO A 39 -11.32 -21.75 -10.86
C PRO A 39 -11.75 -20.57 -10.00
N LEU A 40 -10.91 -19.54 -9.94
CA LEU A 40 -11.28 -18.24 -9.43
C LEU A 40 -12.16 -17.63 -10.50
N GLY A 41 -13.48 -17.77 -10.31
CA GLY A 41 -14.45 -17.43 -11.36
C GLY A 41 -14.24 -16.03 -11.94
N ASP A 42 -14.65 -15.86 -13.20
CA ASP A 42 -14.47 -14.66 -14.05
C ASP A 42 -14.64 -13.32 -13.31
N ARG A 43 -15.53 -13.27 -12.31
CA ARG A 43 -15.75 -12.12 -11.42
C ARG A 43 -14.49 -11.57 -10.75
N LEU A 44 -13.56 -12.42 -10.30
CA LEU A 44 -12.34 -11.94 -9.64
C LEU A 44 -11.39 -11.32 -10.66
N HIS A 45 -11.23 -11.96 -11.82
CA HIS A 45 -10.44 -11.41 -12.93
C HIS A 45 -11.01 -10.06 -13.40
N ASP A 46 -12.33 -9.97 -13.57
CA ASP A 46 -13.02 -8.73 -13.92
C ASP A 46 -12.82 -7.64 -12.87
N ALA A 47 -12.90 -7.98 -11.59
CA ALA A 47 -12.65 -7.04 -10.50
C ALA A 47 -11.21 -6.49 -10.56
N MET A 48 -10.22 -7.36 -10.76
CA MET A 48 -8.82 -6.94 -10.89
C MET A 48 -8.59 -6.06 -12.14
N ALA A 49 -9.20 -6.41 -13.28
CA ALA A 49 -9.14 -5.61 -14.50
C ALA A 49 -9.80 -4.23 -14.32
N ASN A 50 -10.91 -4.15 -13.59
CA ASN A 50 -11.58 -2.90 -13.27
C ASN A 50 -10.70 -1.99 -12.39
N VAL A 51 -9.98 -2.56 -11.42
CA VAL A 51 -9.01 -1.79 -10.62
C VAL A 51 -7.85 -1.29 -11.50
N ASP A 52 -7.30 -2.12 -12.38
CA ASP A 52 -6.25 -1.66 -13.32
C ASP A 52 -6.75 -0.51 -14.21
N GLY A 53 -8.00 -0.57 -14.67
CA GLY A 53 -8.62 0.50 -15.44
C GLY A 53 -8.77 1.79 -14.63
N ALA A 54 -9.13 1.68 -13.34
CA ALA A 54 -9.21 2.83 -12.45
C ALA A 54 -7.83 3.45 -12.17
N LEU A 55 -6.79 2.64 -11.99
CA LEU A 55 -5.42 3.10 -11.79
C LEU A 55 -4.90 3.85 -13.01
N ARG A 56 -5.12 3.33 -14.21
CA ARG A 56 -4.75 4.01 -15.47
C ARG A 56 -5.45 5.36 -15.63
N ARG A 57 -6.75 5.43 -15.34
CA ARG A 57 -7.48 6.72 -15.36
C ARG A 57 -6.89 7.73 -14.38
N LEU A 58 -6.43 7.27 -13.21
CA LEU A 58 -5.80 8.13 -12.21
C LEU A 58 -4.44 8.63 -12.72
N GLU A 59 -3.63 7.78 -13.34
CA GLU A 59 -2.37 8.18 -13.98
C GLU A 59 -2.60 9.23 -15.07
N GLU A 60 -3.56 9.00 -15.97
CA GLU A 60 -3.92 9.90 -17.06
C GLU A 60 -4.43 11.26 -16.54
N THR A 61 -5.31 11.24 -15.54
CA THR A 61 -5.94 12.45 -14.98
C THR A 61 -4.91 13.38 -14.33
N PHE A 62 -3.91 12.81 -13.65
CA PHE A 62 -2.89 13.58 -12.92
C PHE A 62 -1.54 13.68 -13.64
N GLY A 63 -1.43 13.13 -14.85
CA GLY A 63 -0.17 13.08 -15.60
C GLY A 63 0.94 12.38 -14.81
N LEU A 64 0.61 11.25 -14.18
CA LEU A 64 1.59 10.47 -13.44
C LEU A 64 2.46 9.66 -14.43
N PRO A 65 3.76 9.49 -14.16
CA PRO A 65 4.61 8.65 -14.98
C PRO A 65 4.05 7.23 -15.07
N THR A 66 3.90 6.69 -16.27
CA THR A 66 3.45 5.31 -16.46
C THR A 66 4.62 4.35 -16.21
N ARG A 67 4.39 3.32 -15.37
CA ARG A 67 5.27 2.13 -15.20
C ARG A 67 6.77 2.41 -15.25
N MET A 68 7.32 2.95 -14.16
CA MET A 68 8.76 2.85 -13.90
C MET A 68 8.99 1.84 -12.79
N PRO A 69 10.06 1.00 -12.86
CA PRO A 69 10.44 0.17 -11.73
C PRO A 69 10.66 1.06 -10.51
N MET A 70 9.93 0.81 -9.43
CA MET A 70 10.17 1.53 -8.20
C MET A 70 11.54 1.16 -7.65
N ASP A 71 12.28 2.17 -7.19
CA ASP A 71 13.49 1.94 -6.39
C ASP A 71 13.17 1.05 -5.17
N ALA A 72 14.08 0.13 -4.86
CA ALA A 72 13.87 -0.87 -3.82
C ALA A 72 13.65 -0.23 -2.43
N ARG A 73 14.37 0.86 -2.10
CA ARG A 73 14.16 1.55 -0.82
C ARG A 73 12.80 2.22 -0.79
N ARG A 74 12.43 2.92 -1.87
CA ARG A 74 11.10 3.54 -1.99
C ARG A 74 9.96 2.53 -1.87
N ARG A 75 10.14 1.33 -2.42
CA ARG A 75 9.21 0.21 -2.27
C ARG A 75 9.09 -0.24 -0.82
N VAL A 76 10.22 -0.47 -0.14
CA VAL A 76 10.22 -0.85 1.28
C VAL A 76 9.48 0.19 2.13
N GLY A 77 9.78 1.48 1.93
CA GLY A 77 9.12 2.55 2.68
C GLY A 77 7.62 2.65 2.43
N ALA A 78 7.19 2.50 1.17
CA ALA A 78 5.78 2.51 0.81
C ALA A 78 5.02 1.32 1.42
N VAL A 79 5.56 0.10 1.31
CA VAL A 79 4.96 -1.10 1.91
C VAL A 79 4.89 -0.96 3.44
N ALA A 80 5.96 -0.48 4.07
CA ALA A 80 5.98 -0.25 5.51
C ALA A 80 4.91 0.75 5.96
N ASN A 81 4.73 1.87 5.23
CA ASN A 81 3.68 2.85 5.49
C ASN A 81 2.26 2.29 5.31
N ILE A 82 2.01 1.50 4.25
CA ILE A 82 0.73 0.82 4.06
C ILE A 82 0.40 -0.04 5.28
N TRP A 83 1.34 -0.88 5.70
CA TRP A 83 1.10 -1.79 6.81
C TRP A 83 1.03 -1.05 8.15
N ALA A 84 1.81 0.00 8.38
CA ALA A 84 1.71 0.83 9.57
C ALA A 84 0.30 1.42 9.74
N ALA A 85 -0.35 1.80 8.62
CA ALA A 85 -1.73 2.30 8.63
C ALA A 85 -2.78 1.20 8.86
N ARG A 86 -2.48 -0.07 8.55
CA ARG A 86 -3.42 -1.21 8.62
C ARG A 86 -3.29 -2.05 9.89
N VAL A 87 -2.09 -2.18 10.43
CA VAL A 87 -1.81 -2.95 11.66
C VAL A 87 -2.68 -2.52 12.86
N PRO A 88 -3.03 -1.24 13.07
CA PRO A 88 -3.97 -0.85 14.12
C PRO A 88 -5.36 -1.50 14.04
N GLU A 89 -5.77 -2.01 12.87
CA GLU A 89 -7.01 -2.77 12.70
C GLU A 89 -6.96 -4.17 13.34
N LEU A 90 -5.78 -4.62 13.77
CA LEU A 90 -5.59 -5.89 14.48
C LEU A 90 -5.87 -5.79 15.99
N ARG A 91 -6.09 -4.58 16.53
CA ARG A 91 -6.38 -4.37 17.95
C ARG A 91 -7.61 -5.16 18.39
N ALA A 92 -7.61 -5.64 19.63
CA ALA A 92 -8.67 -6.48 20.17
C ALA A 92 -10.07 -5.84 20.06
N ALA A 93 -10.17 -4.51 20.14
CA ALA A 93 -11.42 -3.79 19.96
C ALA A 93 -12.04 -3.97 18.56
N ARG A 94 -11.21 -4.08 17.52
CA ARG A 94 -11.64 -4.27 16.12
C ARG A 94 -12.05 -5.71 15.85
N LEU A 95 -11.55 -6.66 16.65
CA LEU A 95 -11.89 -8.07 16.53
C LEU A 95 -13.31 -8.42 17.01
N ARG A 96 -13.96 -7.52 17.76
CA ARG A 96 -15.33 -7.74 18.26
C ARG A 96 -16.36 -7.90 17.13
N GLY A 97 -16.09 -7.36 15.94
CA GLY A 97 -16.93 -7.56 14.76
C GLY A 97 -16.95 -8.99 14.25
N TYR A 98 -16.00 -9.83 14.67
CA TYR A 98 -15.87 -11.24 14.26
C TYR A 98 -16.37 -12.22 15.33
N GLY A 99 -16.91 -11.71 16.45
CA GLY A 99 -17.45 -12.52 17.54
C GLY A 99 -16.95 -12.11 18.92
N PRO A 100 -17.32 -12.87 19.96
CA PRO A 100 -16.88 -12.62 21.33
C PRO A 100 -15.36 -12.63 21.46
N VAL A 101 -14.81 -11.58 22.07
CA VAL A 101 -13.37 -11.43 22.32
C VAL A 101 -13.08 -11.76 23.78
N HIS A 102 -12.05 -12.56 24.02
CA HIS A 102 -11.61 -12.89 25.38
C HIS A 102 -11.20 -11.61 26.13
N PRO A 103 -11.62 -11.42 27.41
CA PRO A 103 -11.36 -10.18 28.14
C PRO A 103 -9.89 -9.79 28.26
N GLN A 104 -8.98 -10.77 28.29
CA GLN A 104 -7.53 -10.54 28.39
C GLN A 104 -6.84 -10.29 27.04
N LEU A 105 -7.55 -10.43 25.91
CA LEU A 105 -6.92 -10.34 24.59
C LEU A 105 -6.29 -8.95 24.35
N ALA A 106 -6.97 -7.88 24.77
CA ALA A 106 -6.47 -6.51 24.61
C ALA A 106 -5.12 -6.32 25.31
N THR A 107 -4.99 -6.81 26.55
CA THR A 107 -3.76 -6.70 27.35
C THR A 107 -2.56 -7.38 26.71
N LEU A 108 -2.79 -8.47 25.96
CA LEU A 108 -1.73 -9.24 25.31
C LEU A 108 -1.45 -8.76 23.88
N LEU A 109 -2.50 -8.46 23.12
CA LEU A 109 -2.43 -8.17 21.69
C LEU A 109 -2.08 -6.71 21.40
N ASP A 110 -2.73 -5.77 22.08
CA ASP A 110 -2.64 -4.35 21.72
C ASP A 110 -1.20 -3.80 21.88
N PRO A 111 -0.39 -4.17 22.91
CA PRO A 111 1.01 -3.76 22.99
C PRO A 111 1.87 -4.29 21.84
N LEU A 112 1.59 -5.51 21.36
CA LEU A 112 2.32 -6.10 20.22
C LEU A 112 1.96 -5.39 18.92
N VAL A 113 0.68 -5.03 18.75
CA VAL A 113 0.21 -4.24 17.61
C VAL A 113 0.86 -2.85 17.60
N GLU A 114 1.01 -2.22 18.77
CA GLU A 114 1.69 -0.93 18.92
C GLU A 114 3.18 -1.02 18.61
N ASP A 115 3.86 -2.04 19.14
CA ASP A 115 5.27 -2.26 18.86
C ASP A 115 5.52 -2.49 17.36
N LEU A 116 4.70 -3.32 16.72
CA LEU A 116 4.78 -3.58 15.29
C LEU A 116 4.54 -2.30 14.48
N THR A 117 3.52 -1.51 14.84
CA THR A 117 3.22 -0.24 14.17
C THR A 117 4.42 0.72 14.23
N ARG A 118 5.02 0.87 15.42
CA ARG A 118 6.22 1.70 15.61
C ARG A 118 7.41 1.22 14.78
N ARG A 119 7.64 -0.09 14.70
CA ARG A 119 8.72 -0.68 13.89
C ARG A 119 8.50 -0.47 12.40
N LEU A 120 7.25 -0.52 11.93
CA LEU A 120 6.91 -0.25 10.54
C LEU A 120 7.16 1.23 10.18
N PHE A 121 6.82 2.17 11.07
CA PHE A 121 7.19 3.58 10.88
C PHE A 121 8.71 3.78 10.85
N ALA A 122 9.44 3.17 11.79
CA ALA A 122 10.91 3.25 11.80
C ALA A 122 11.54 2.66 10.51
N LEU A 123 10.95 1.59 9.97
CA LEU A 123 11.35 1.03 8.68
C LEU A 123 11.06 1.98 7.51
N ALA A 124 9.90 2.63 7.52
CA ALA A 124 9.55 3.64 6.52
C ALA A 124 10.49 4.85 6.56
N ASP A 125 10.84 5.31 7.76
CA ASP A 125 11.77 6.41 7.97
C ASP A 125 13.17 6.03 7.49
N ALA A 126 13.67 4.84 7.82
CA ALA A 126 14.97 4.35 7.36
C ALA A 126 15.05 4.14 5.83
N ALA A 127 13.90 3.89 5.19
CA ALA A 127 13.78 3.76 3.75
C ALA A 127 13.72 5.12 3.03
N THR A 128 13.45 6.22 3.75
CA THR A 128 13.46 7.58 3.20
C THR A 128 14.91 8.02 2.99
N PRO A 129 15.31 8.43 1.77
CA PRO A 129 16.65 8.97 1.56
C PRO A 129 16.82 10.27 2.37
N PRO A 130 18.03 10.56 2.89
CA PRO A 130 18.31 11.86 3.47
C PRO A 130 18.02 12.93 2.41
N ALA A 131 17.42 14.06 2.83
CA ALA A 131 17.22 15.20 1.94
C ALA A 131 18.57 15.59 1.34
N THR A 132 18.71 15.44 0.02
CA THR A 132 19.87 15.96 -0.71
C THR A 132 19.77 17.49 -0.72
N GLU A 133 20.87 18.17 -0.40
CA GLU A 133 20.98 19.64 -0.33
C GLU A 133 20.61 20.38 -1.64
N GLU A 134 20.33 19.65 -2.73
CA GLU A 134 19.89 20.21 -4.03
C GLU A 134 18.44 20.71 -4.05
N ASP A 135 17.61 20.41 -3.06
CA ASP A 135 16.24 20.95 -2.96
C ASP A 135 16.19 22.39 -2.36
N ALA A 136 17.35 23.02 -2.10
CA ALA A 136 17.46 24.33 -1.45
C ALA A 136 17.83 25.50 -2.39
N CYS A 137 17.79 25.33 -3.72
CA CYS A 137 18.15 26.41 -4.66
C CYS A 137 17.09 26.66 -5.73
#